data_AF-A0A2U2CCS1-F1
#
_entry.id   AF-A0A2U2CCS1-F1
#
_cell.length_a   1.000
_cell.length_b   1.000
_cell.length_c   1.000
_cell.angle_alpha   90.00
_cell.angle_beta   90.00
_cell.angle_gamma   90.00
#
_symmetry.space_group_name_H-M   'P 1'
#
loop_
_entity.id
_entity.type
_entity.pdbx_description
1 polymer ?
#
loop_
_entity_poly.entity_id
_entity_poly.type
_entity_poly.pdbx_seq_one_letter_code
_entity_poly.pdbx_strand_id
1 'polypeptide(L)'
;MSQTHRQSYAALAALVILQGIMLGSLYAGVAPHPPATIPLFGMGPFLGAAIAAAIAAMILGPLDSRAGRLLAGLAALAALASFGPQKYLDAQFPLIWPAVISAQIAAIAVFGALVTSRQRRATA
;
A
#
# COMPACT_ATOMS: atom_id res chain seq x y z
N MET A 1 7.14 -20.88 5.59
CA MET A 1 7.33 -19.47 5.16
C MET A 1 8.48 -18.86 5.95
N SER A 2 9.45 -18.23 5.28
CA SER A 2 10.56 -17.52 5.95
C SER A 2 10.08 -16.23 6.64
N GLN A 3 10.91 -15.65 7.51
CA GLN A 3 10.59 -14.39 8.20
C GLN A 3 10.29 -13.25 7.21
N THR A 4 11.09 -13.13 6.14
CA THR A 4 10.89 -12.13 5.09
C THR A 4 9.55 -12.31 4.35
N HIS A 5 9.13 -13.57 4.12
CA HIS A 5 7.79 -13.83 3.58
C HIS A 5 6.72 -13.31 4.52
N ARG A 6 6.75 -13.71 5.80
CA ARG A 6 5.75 -13.27 6.79
C ARG A 6 5.67 -11.75 6.89
N GLN A 7 6.81 -11.06 6.87
CA GLN A 7 6.89 -9.60 6.85
C GLN A 7 6.22 -8.99 5.61
N SER A 8 6.49 -9.53 4.41
CA SER A 8 5.87 -9.03 3.18
C SER A 8 4.35 -9.20 3.16
N TYR A 9 3.82 -10.33 3.65
CA TYR A 9 2.38 -10.55 3.77
C TYR A 9 1.74 -9.60 4.80
N ALA A 10 2.36 -9.43 5.96
CA ALA A 10 1.88 -8.53 6.99
C ALA A 10 1.83 -7.07 6.49
N ALA A 11 2.87 -6.64 5.78
CA ALA A 11 2.93 -5.31 5.20
C ALA A 11 1.86 -5.11 4.11
N LEU A 12 1.69 -6.06 3.19
CA LEU A 12 0.64 -5.98 2.17
C LEU A 12 -0.77 -5.98 2.80
N ALA A 13 -1.00 -6.78 3.84
CA ALA A 13 -2.27 -6.78 4.57
C ALA A 13 -2.55 -5.42 5.23
N ALA A 14 -1.53 -4.78 5.83
CA ALA A 14 -1.67 -3.43 6.37
C ALA A 14 -2.06 -2.41 5.28
N LEU A 15 -1.43 -2.49 4.09
CA LEU A 15 -1.79 -1.62 2.96
C LEU A 15 -3.23 -1.85 2.49
N VAL A 16 -3.69 -3.11 2.41
CA VAL A 16 -5.08 -3.44 2.09
C VAL A 16 -6.05 -2.81 3.09
N ILE A 17 -5.76 -2.94 4.39
CA ILE A 17 -6.60 -2.39 5.46
C ILE A 17 -6.67 -0.85 5.36
N LEU A 18 -5.52 -0.19 5.22
CA LEU A 18 -5.47 1.28 5.16
C LEU A 18 -6.18 1.84 3.92
N GLN A 19 -5.98 1.22 2.76
CA GLN A 19 -6.69 1.61 1.53
C GLN A 19 -8.20 1.31 1.63
N GLY A 20 -8.57 0.20 2.25
CA GLY A 20 -9.97 -0.16 2.50
C GLY A 20 -10.67 0.83 3.42
N ILE A 21 -10.01 1.24 4.50
CA ILE A 21 -10.52 2.29 5.41
C ILE A 21 -10.66 3.62 4.66
N MET A 22 -9.66 4.01 3.87
CA MET A 22 -9.74 5.23 3.06
C MET A 22 -10.90 5.19 2.06
N LEU A 23 -11.08 4.06 1.38
CA LEU A 23 -12.19 3.84 0.45
C LEU A 23 -13.55 3.89 1.17
N GLY A 24 -13.65 3.27 2.34
CA GLY A 24 -14.85 3.30 3.18
C GLY A 24 -15.20 4.71 3.63
N SER A 25 -14.21 5.45 4.16
CA SER A 25 -14.37 6.85 4.57
C SER A 25 -14.73 7.76 3.40
N LEU A 26 -14.22 7.48 2.19
CA LEU A 26 -14.57 8.21 0.96
C LEU A 26 -16.06 8.05 0.63
N TYR A 27 -16.58 6.82 0.64
CA TYR A 27 -18.00 6.57 0.36
C TYR A 27 -18.92 7.03 1.48
N ALA A 28 -18.46 6.99 2.73
CA ALA A 28 -19.23 7.44 3.89
C ALA A 28 -19.19 8.97 4.11
N GLY A 29 -18.36 9.71 3.36
CA GLY A 29 -18.21 11.16 3.50
C GLY A 29 -17.62 11.57 4.85
N VAL A 30 -16.77 10.73 5.45
CA VAL A 30 -16.20 10.97 6.78
C VAL A 30 -14.97 11.87 6.66
N ALA A 31 -15.00 13.04 7.30
CA ALA A 31 -13.84 13.92 7.44
C ALA A 31 -12.64 13.14 8.02
N PRO A 32 -11.39 13.33 7.54
CA PRO A 32 -10.93 14.43 6.69
C PRO A 32 -11.25 14.29 5.18
N HIS A 33 -12.05 13.32 4.77
CA HIS A 33 -12.50 13.20 3.38
C HIS A 33 -13.86 13.90 3.30
N PRO A 34 -13.92 15.16 2.81
CA PRO A 34 -13.74 15.42 1.37
C PRO A 34 -12.88 16.65 1.03
N PRO A 35 -12.20 16.63 -0.13
CA PRO A 35 -12.24 17.76 -1.04
C PRO A 35 -12.99 17.36 -2.32
N ALA A 36 -14.07 18.10 -2.61
CA ALA A 36 -14.94 17.95 -3.78
C ALA A 36 -14.25 18.28 -5.13
N THR A 37 -12.91 18.30 -5.19
CA THR A 37 -12.13 18.78 -6.34
C THR A 37 -11.42 17.66 -7.12
N ILE A 38 -11.23 16.47 -6.53
CA ILE A 38 -10.78 15.30 -7.28
C ILE A 38 -12.02 14.51 -7.69
N PRO A 39 -12.21 14.17 -8.98
CA PRO A 39 -13.35 13.36 -9.41
C PRO A 39 -13.43 12.10 -8.52
N LEU A 40 -14.56 11.92 -7.84
CA LEU A 40 -14.78 10.78 -6.93
C LEU A 40 -14.50 9.44 -7.66
N PHE A 41 -14.89 9.39 -8.94
CA PHE A 41 -14.67 8.29 -9.87
C PHE A 41 -13.20 8.06 -10.25
N GLY A 42 -12.28 8.97 -9.95
CA GLY A 42 -10.84 8.74 -10.11
C GLY A 42 -10.22 8.05 -8.89
N MET A 43 -10.68 8.37 -7.67
CA MET A 43 -10.12 7.83 -6.44
C MET A 43 -10.60 6.41 -6.14
N GLY A 44 -11.90 6.14 -6.30
CA GLY A 44 -12.47 4.81 -6.05
C GLY A 44 -11.78 3.69 -6.85
N PRO A 45 -11.71 3.80 -8.20
CA PRO A 45 -10.99 2.84 -9.04
C PRO A 45 -9.50 2.74 -8.73
N PHE A 46 -8.84 3.85 -8.40
CA PHE A 46 -7.42 3.82 -8.02
C PHE A 46 -7.19 3.02 -6.73
N LEU A 47 -7.99 3.26 -5.69
CA LEU A 47 -7.93 2.51 -4.43
C LEU A 47 -8.28 1.03 -4.65
N GLY A 48 -9.30 0.75 -5.47
CA GLY A 48 -9.67 -0.59 -5.88
C GLY A 48 -8.52 -1.32 -6.57
N ALA A 49 -7.83 -0.67 -7.50
CA ALA A 49 -6.66 -1.22 -8.18
C ALA A 49 -5.50 -1.49 -7.22
N ALA A 50 -5.24 -0.58 -6.27
CA ALA A 50 -4.20 -0.76 -5.25
C ALA A 50 -4.48 -1.97 -4.34
N ILE A 51 -5.72 -2.11 -3.87
CA ILE A 51 -6.17 -3.26 -3.06
C ILE A 51 -6.07 -4.56 -3.86
N ALA A 52 -6.55 -4.56 -5.11
CA ALA A 52 -6.50 -5.73 -5.98
C ALA A 52 -5.06 -6.17 -6.24
N ALA A 53 -4.14 -5.24 -6.50
CA ALA A 53 -2.72 -5.54 -6.68
C ALA A 53 -2.10 -6.16 -5.41
N ALA A 54 -2.41 -5.61 -4.23
CA ALA A 54 -1.90 -6.13 -2.96
C ALA A 54 -2.40 -7.56 -2.69
N ILE A 55 -3.71 -7.81 -2.85
CA ILE A 55 -4.31 -9.14 -2.66
C ILE A 55 -3.77 -10.13 -3.68
N ALA A 56 -3.69 -9.74 -4.96
CA ALA A 56 -3.13 -10.60 -6.00
C ALA A 56 -1.66 -10.95 -5.73
N ALA A 57 -0.87 -10.01 -5.23
CA ALA A 57 0.50 -10.28 -4.79
C ALA A 57 0.56 -11.29 -3.64
N MET A 58 -0.34 -11.17 -2.65
CA MET A 58 -0.45 -12.14 -1.55
C MET A 58 -0.83 -13.54 -2.04
N ILE A 59 -1.76 -13.65 -2.99
CA ILE A 59 -2.18 -14.95 -3.55
C ILE A 59 -1.03 -15.60 -4.35
N LEU A 60 -0.34 -14.83 -5.19
CA LEU A 60 0.74 -15.33 -6.06
C LEU A 60 2.08 -15.55 -5.35
N GLY A 61 2.16 -15.27 -4.05
CA GLY A 61 3.41 -15.25 -3.32
C GLY A 61 4.22 -13.99 -3.65
N PRO A 62 4.25 -12.97 -2.78
CA PRO A 62 4.84 -11.66 -3.08
C PRO A 62 6.35 -11.72 -3.33
N LEU A 63 7.02 -12.81 -2.94
CA LEU A 63 8.45 -13.05 -3.18
C LEU A 63 8.72 -14.31 -4.02
N ASP A 64 7.72 -15.14 -4.29
CA ASP A 64 7.88 -16.45 -4.94
C ASP A 64 7.98 -16.31 -6.46
N SER A 65 7.12 -15.47 -7.05
CA SER A 65 6.99 -15.29 -8.50
C SER A 65 7.36 -13.87 -8.96
N ARG A 66 7.73 -13.73 -10.24
CA ARG A 66 7.99 -12.42 -10.85
C ARG A 66 6.73 -11.54 -10.83
N ALA A 67 5.57 -12.14 -11.12
CA ALA A 67 4.28 -11.46 -11.09
C ALA A 67 3.92 -10.98 -9.67
N GLY A 68 4.06 -11.85 -8.65
CA GLY A 68 3.81 -11.49 -7.25
C GLY A 68 4.68 -10.33 -6.77
N ARG A 69 5.97 -10.33 -7.13
CA ARG A 69 6.90 -9.23 -6.79
C ARG A 69 6.53 -7.91 -7.47
N LEU A 70 6.14 -7.98 -8.75
CA LEU A 70 5.73 -6.80 -9.51
C LEU A 70 4.47 -6.20 -8.90
N LEU A 71 3.47 -7.02 -8.61
CA LEU A 71 2.23 -6.59 -7.97
C LEU A 71 2.45 -6.06 -6.55
N ALA A 72 3.33 -6.69 -5.75
CA ALA A 72 3.68 -6.18 -4.43
C ALA A 72 4.34 -4.79 -4.52
N GLY A 73 5.26 -4.60 -5.45
CA GLY A 73 5.89 -3.31 -5.70
C GLY A 73 4.90 -2.25 -6.16
N LEU A 74 4.00 -2.59 -7.11
CA LEU A 74 2.94 -1.69 -7.57
C LEU A 74 1.98 -1.31 -6.44
N ALA A 75 1.60 -2.26 -5.59
CA ALA A 75 0.76 -2.00 -4.43
C ALA A 75 1.43 -1.01 -3.45
N ALA A 76 2.72 -1.21 -3.15
CA ALA A 76 3.48 -0.30 -2.30
C ALA A 76 3.61 1.11 -2.90
N LEU A 77 3.85 1.22 -4.21
CA LEU A 77 3.87 2.51 -4.92
C LEU A 77 2.51 3.21 -4.91
N ALA A 78 1.42 2.48 -5.16
CA ALA A 78 0.07 3.02 -5.11
C ALA A 78 -0.32 3.49 -3.69
N ALA A 79 0.11 2.75 -2.67
CA ALA A 79 -0.04 3.18 -1.28
C ALA A 79 0.74 4.48 -1.01
N LEU A 80 1.96 4.65 -1.52
CA LEU A 80 2.71 5.91 -1.39
C LEU A 80 2.10 7.06 -2.19
N ALA A 81 1.39 6.80 -3.29
CA ALA A 81 0.61 7.86 -3.94
C ALA A 81 -0.54 8.35 -3.02
N SER A 82 -1.11 7.45 -2.20
CA SER A 82 -2.22 7.76 -1.28
C SER A 82 -1.74 8.37 0.05
N PHE A 83 -0.63 7.84 0.58
CA PHE A 83 -0.12 8.06 1.94
C PHE A 83 1.36 8.44 1.97
N GLY A 84 1.87 9.04 0.89
CA GLY A 84 3.29 9.38 0.75
C GLY A 84 3.71 10.68 1.43
N PRO A 85 4.99 11.07 1.31
CA PRO A 85 5.55 12.26 1.95
C PRO A 85 4.86 13.57 1.56
N GLN A 86 4.23 13.64 0.38
CA GLN A 86 3.42 14.78 -0.04
C GLN A 86 2.30 15.12 0.96
N LYS A 87 1.87 14.15 1.79
CA LYS A 87 0.86 14.37 2.83
C LYS A 87 1.35 15.20 4.01
N TYR A 88 2.65 15.38 4.21
CA TYR A 88 3.16 16.26 5.28
C TYR A 88 2.87 17.75 5.01
N LEU A 89 2.54 18.10 3.77
CA LEU A 89 2.18 19.45 3.35
C LEU A 89 0.66 19.68 3.35
N ASP A 90 -0.13 18.64 3.63
CA ASP A 90 -1.59 18.69 3.68
C ASP A 90 -2.04 19.29 5.03
N ALA A 91 -2.92 20.29 5.00
CA ALA A 91 -3.47 20.90 6.21
C ALA A 91 -4.21 19.89 7.10
N GLN A 92 -4.71 18.80 6.51
CA GLN A 92 -5.39 17.73 7.24
C GLN A 92 -4.44 16.67 7.80
N PHE A 93 -3.13 16.80 7.60
CA PHE A 93 -2.13 15.86 8.10
C PHE A 93 -2.30 15.49 9.58
N PRO A 94 -2.54 16.43 10.52
CA PRO A 94 -2.75 16.09 11.94
C PRO A 94 -3.90 15.12 12.20
N LEU A 95 -4.85 14.99 11.27
CA LEU A 95 -6.00 14.08 11.36
C LEU A 95 -5.72 12.71 10.74
N ILE A 96 -4.73 12.59 9.86
CA ILE A 96 -4.42 11.37 9.09
C ILE A 96 -3.03 10.81 9.35
N TRP A 97 -2.20 11.50 10.13
CA TRP A 97 -0.79 11.13 10.29
C TRP A 97 -0.55 9.67 10.69
N PRO A 98 -1.36 9.02 11.57
CA PRO A 98 -1.10 7.63 11.93
C PRO A 98 -1.23 6.70 10.73
N ALA A 99 -2.23 6.94 9.87
CA ALA A 99 -2.43 6.18 8.64
C ALA A 99 -1.28 6.42 7.64
N VAL A 100 -0.84 7.68 7.49
CA VAL A 100 0.28 8.06 6.61
C VAL A 100 1.57 7.35 7.02
N ILE A 101 1.95 7.45 8.29
CA ILE A 101 3.17 6.81 8.80
C ILE A 101 3.08 5.28 8.70
N SER A 102 1.93 4.70 9.03
CA SER A 102 1.73 3.24 8.97
C SER A 102 1.85 2.71 7.54
N ALA A 103 1.27 3.41 6.56
CA ALA A 103 1.38 3.04 5.15
C ALA A 103 2.82 3.16 4.65
N GLN A 104 3.57 4.18 5.06
CA GLN A 104 4.98 4.33 4.70
C GLN A 104 5.85 3.21 5.28
N ILE A 105 5.66 2.86 6.56
CA ILE A 105 6.36 1.73 7.18
C ILE A 105 6.05 0.43 6.44
N ALA A 106 4.78 0.17 6.12
CA ALA A 106 4.38 -1.01 5.37
C ALA A 106 4.99 -1.01 3.95
N ALA A 107 4.98 0.12 3.24
CA ALA A 107 5.60 0.24 1.93
C ALA A 107 7.12 -0.03 1.98
N ILE A 108 7.82 0.54 2.98
CA ILE A 108 9.24 0.28 3.22
C ILE A 108 9.48 -1.21 3.50
N ALA A 109 8.64 -1.85 4.31
CA ALA A 109 8.76 -3.28 4.60
C ALA A 109 8.58 -4.14 3.33
N VAL A 110 7.64 -3.80 2.45
CA VAL A 110 7.48 -4.45 1.14
C VAL A 110 8.75 -4.27 0.29
N PHE A 111 9.24 -3.03 0.12
CA PHE A 111 10.43 -2.79 -0.68
C PHE A 111 11.68 -3.47 -0.12
N GLY A 112 11.86 -3.44 1.21
CA GLY A 112 12.95 -4.15 1.89
C GLY A 112 12.91 -5.64 1.60
N ALA A 113 11.73 -6.27 1.72
CA ALA A 113 11.57 -7.69 1.39
C ALA A 113 11.88 -7.99 -0.09
N LEU A 114 11.46 -7.12 -1.02
CA LEU A 114 11.75 -7.25 -2.45
C LEU A 114 13.26 -7.19 -2.73
N VAL A 115 13.98 -6.24 -2.11
CA VAL A 115 15.44 -6.09 -2.28
C VAL A 115 16.19 -7.29 -1.71
N THR A 116 15.90 -7.69 -0.47
CA THR A 116 16.57 -8.84 0.18
C THR A 116 16.32 -10.15 -0.59
N SER A 117 15.12 -10.34 -1.14
CA SER A 117 14.81 -11.54 -1.93
C SER A 117 15.61 -11.62 -3.25
N ARG A 118 15.92 -10.48 -3.87
CA ARG A 118 16.74 -10.40 -5.08
C ARG A 118 18.20 -10.73 -4.78
N GLN A 119 18.75 -10.18 -3.69
CA GLN A 119 20.13 -10.44 -3.29
C GLN A 119 20.38 -11.94 -3.05
N ARG A 120 19.46 -12.64 -2.38
CA ARG A 120 19.56 -14.09 -2.15
C ARG A 120 19.56 -14.92 -3.43
N ARG A 121 18.89 -14.47 -4.50
CA ARG A 121 18.93 -15.14 -5.82
C ARG A 121 20.21 -14.84 -6.60
N ALA A 122 20.90 -13.74 -6.31
CA ALA A 122 22.14 -13.39 -7.01
C ALA A 122 23.37 -14.09 -6.40
N THR A 123 23.28 -14.51 -5.14
CA THR A 123 24.37 -15.18 -4.40
C THR A 123 24.24 -16.71 -4.36
N ALA A 124 23.20 -17.27 -4.95
CA ALA A 124 22.92 -18.71 -5.01
C ALA A 124 23.09 -19.20 -6.45
#